data_AF-A0AA35X266-F1
#
_entry.id   AF-A0AA35X266-F1
#
_cell.length_a   1.000
_cell.length_b   1.000
_cell.length_c   1.000
_cell.angle_alpha   90.00
_cell.angle_beta   90.00
_cell.angle_gamma   90.00
#
_symmetry.space_group_name_H-M   'P 1'
#
loop_
_entity.id
_entity.type
_entity.pdbx_description
1 polymer ?
#
loop_
_entity_poly.entity_id
_entity_poly.type
_entity_poly.pdbx_seq_one_letter_code
_entity_poly.pdbx_strand_id
1 'polypeptide(L)'
;MSNDDSGNHYALSAHMKNSFADFTLFSQFSYYAHNITDKTPWGTGDLIPMGAYDFAWPIASEGLIPALSLRYGGIDASGISWVDSVMPYVEWSTILKTVEDYNASTLVTIGASWTVLGALYVYTDVGLSNGNFFVGNKTGDGEGEGYGNIYDGAGDFGANGNNAWNLRLNFNFGYYF
;
A
#
# COMPACT_ATOMS: atom_id res chain seq x y z
N MET A 1 -28.68 28.71 0.08
CA MET A 1 -27.34 28.61 0.69
C MET A 1 -27.45 27.57 1.79
N SER A 2 -27.11 26.31 1.52
CA SER A 2 -27.07 25.28 2.56
C SER A 2 -25.80 25.48 3.37
N ASN A 3 -25.92 25.52 4.70
CA ASN A 3 -24.78 25.31 5.59
C ASN A 3 -24.20 23.92 5.26
N ASP A 4 -23.08 23.88 4.56
CA ASP A 4 -22.29 22.67 4.47
C ASP A 4 -21.45 22.61 5.74
N ASP A 5 -21.93 21.83 6.70
CA ASP A 5 -21.13 21.39 7.83
C ASP A 5 -20.14 20.37 7.24
N SER A 6 -18.99 20.87 6.79
CA SER A 6 -18.05 20.26 5.85
C SER A 6 -17.28 19.03 6.40
N GLY A 7 -17.90 18.29 7.30
CA GLY A 7 -17.32 17.14 7.97
C GLY A 7 -16.15 17.49 8.89
N ASN A 8 -15.64 16.49 9.60
CA ASN A 8 -14.37 16.59 10.30
C ASN A 8 -13.47 15.42 9.92
N HIS A 9 -12.16 15.58 10.11
CA HIS A 9 -11.22 14.51 9.86
C HIS A 9 -10.14 14.51 10.94
N TYR A 10 -9.63 13.33 11.24
CA TYR A 10 -8.50 13.17 12.13
C TYR A 10 -7.72 11.91 11.75
N ALA A 11 -6.43 11.94 12.09
CA ALA A 11 -5.55 10.81 11.88
C ALA A 11 -4.55 10.70 13.04
N LEU A 12 -4.13 9.48 13.32
CA LEU A 12 -3.10 9.16 14.30
C LEU A 12 -2.13 8.19 13.66
N SER A 13 -0.84 8.34 13.96
CA SER A 13 0.16 7.35 13.56
C SER A 13 1.21 7.16 14.64
N ALA A 14 1.59 5.92 14.88
CA ALA A 14 2.68 5.52 15.77
C ALA A 14 3.66 4.64 15.00
N HIS A 15 4.95 4.85 15.22
CA HIS A 15 6.03 4.12 14.55
C HIS A 15 7.06 3.66 15.57
N MET A 16 7.61 2.47 15.35
CA MET A 16 8.66 1.89 16.17
C MET A 16 9.73 1.28 15.27
N LYS A 17 11.00 1.45 15.66
CA LYS A 17 12.14 0.80 15.03
C LYS A 17 12.86 -0.04 16.09
N ASN A 18 13.01 -1.33 15.81
CA ASN A 18 13.76 -2.27 16.61
C ASN A 18 14.92 -2.80 15.79
N SER A 19 16.10 -2.94 16.39
CA SER A 19 17.27 -3.50 15.72
C SER A 19 17.90 -4.56 16.60
N PHE A 20 18.20 -5.71 16.03
CA PHE A 20 18.85 -6.82 16.71
C PHE A 20 19.78 -7.53 15.72
N ALA A 21 21.08 -7.52 16.03
CA ALA A 21 22.13 -7.94 15.11
C ALA A 21 21.92 -7.27 13.72
N ASP A 22 21.91 -8.07 12.66
CA ASP A 22 21.74 -7.61 11.28
C ASP A 22 20.27 -7.36 10.89
N PHE A 23 19.32 -7.63 11.78
CA PHE A 23 17.90 -7.40 11.51
C PHE A 23 17.44 -6.04 12.02
N THR A 24 16.61 -5.37 11.23
CA THR A 24 15.84 -4.22 11.68
C THR A 24 14.37 -4.45 11.37
N LEU A 25 13.52 -4.37 12.40
CA LEU A 25 12.08 -4.39 12.28
C LEU A 25 11.53 -2.97 12.47
N PHE A 26 10.80 -2.50 11.47
CA PHE A 26 9.97 -1.32 11.55
C PHE A 26 8.52 -1.75 11.75
N SER A 27 7.82 -1.09 12.65
CA SER A 27 6.41 -1.31 12.91
C SER A 27 5.69 0.03 12.85
N GLN A 28 4.53 0.04 12.22
CA GLN A 28 3.67 1.20 12.14
C GLN A 28 2.23 0.80 12.43
N PHE A 29 1.54 1.71 13.07
CA PHE A 29 0.11 1.65 13.28
C PHE A 29 -0.44 3.03 12.95
N SER A 30 -1.30 3.12 11.94
CA SER A 30 -1.97 4.35 11.56
C SER A 30 -3.47 4.18 11.60
N TYR A 31 -4.19 5.21 11.99
CA TYR A 31 -5.64 5.28 11.93
C TYR A 31 -6.02 6.60 11.28
N TYR A 32 -7.06 6.58 10.46
CA TYR A 32 -7.63 7.78 9.87
C TYR A 32 -9.15 7.69 9.87
N ALA A 33 -9.80 8.83 9.97
CA ALA A 33 -11.25 8.95 9.85
C ALA A 33 -11.62 10.29 9.20
N HIS A 34 -12.53 10.21 8.24
CA HIS A 34 -13.18 11.33 7.58
C HIS A 34 -14.69 11.22 7.81
N ASN A 35 -15.20 12.00 8.75
CA ASN A 35 -16.63 12.08 9.01
C ASN A 35 -17.26 13.04 8.01
N ILE A 36 -17.79 12.50 6.91
CA ILE A 36 -18.45 13.25 5.83
C ILE A 36 -19.91 12.83 5.70
N THR A 37 -20.73 13.70 5.09
CA THR A 37 -22.15 13.38 4.83
C THR A 37 -22.31 12.49 3.59
N ASP A 38 -23.46 11.84 3.45
CA ASP A 38 -23.83 11.04 2.27
C ASP A 38 -24.03 11.84 0.97
N LYS A 39 -23.82 13.16 0.99
CA LYS A 39 -23.87 14.04 -0.19
C LYS A 39 -22.62 13.89 -1.07
N THR A 40 -22.24 12.66 -1.38
CA THR A 40 -21.14 12.31 -2.27
C THR A 40 -21.67 11.79 -3.61
N PRO A 41 -20.84 11.70 -4.67
CA PRO A 41 -21.24 11.04 -5.93
C PRO A 41 -21.71 9.59 -5.76
N TRP A 42 -21.38 8.95 -4.63
CA TRP A 42 -21.72 7.56 -4.33
C TRP A 42 -22.90 7.42 -3.37
N GLY A 43 -23.47 8.52 -2.86
CA GLY A 43 -24.60 8.49 -1.94
C GLY A 43 -24.28 7.91 -0.55
N THR A 44 -22.99 7.88 -0.18
CA THR A 44 -22.51 7.40 1.13
C THR A 44 -21.34 8.26 1.64
N GLY A 45 -21.23 8.42 2.95
CA GLY A 45 -20.08 8.97 3.66
C GLY A 45 -18.91 7.98 3.88
N ASP A 46 -19.06 6.73 3.46
CA ASP A 46 -18.08 5.65 3.65
C ASP A 46 -16.88 5.72 2.69
N LEU A 47 -16.98 6.53 1.64
CA LEU A 47 -15.98 6.65 0.59
C LEU A 47 -15.60 8.11 0.34
N ILE A 48 -14.30 8.36 0.20
CA ILE A 48 -13.76 9.67 -0.19
C ILE A 48 -12.90 9.55 -1.45
N PRO A 49 -12.90 10.56 -2.34
CA PRO A 49 -12.01 10.55 -3.49
C PRO A 49 -10.57 10.78 -3.03
N MET A 50 -9.64 9.93 -3.48
CA MET A 50 -8.20 10.13 -3.30
C MET A 50 -7.49 10.00 -4.66
N GLY A 51 -6.44 10.79 -4.86
CA GLY A 51 -5.51 10.52 -5.96
C GLY A 51 -4.84 9.17 -5.74
N ALA A 52 -4.99 8.23 -6.67
CA ALA A 52 -4.29 6.96 -6.67
C ALA A 52 -3.16 6.97 -7.72
N TYR A 53 -2.56 5.81 -7.94
CA TYR A 53 -1.37 5.65 -8.79
C TYR A 53 -1.59 6.16 -10.23
N ASP A 54 -2.73 5.84 -10.86
CA ASP A 54 -3.02 6.18 -12.26
C ASP A 54 -4.17 7.20 -12.45
N PHE A 55 -5.09 7.33 -11.48
CA PHE A 55 -6.27 8.22 -11.53
C PHE A 55 -6.86 8.42 -10.12
N ALA A 56 -7.88 9.27 -9.98
CA ALA A 56 -8.59 9.43 -8.71
C ALA A 56 -9.60 8.30 -8.51
N TRP A 57 -9.56 7.63 -7.36
CA TRP A 57 -10.46 6.52 -7.03
C TRP A 57 -10.93 6.62 -5.57
N PRO A 58 -12.15 6.15 -5.24
CA PRO A 58 -12.60 6.13 -3.86
C PRO A 58 -11.69 5.27 -2.98
N ILE A 59 -11.46 5.75 -1.77
CA ILE A 59 -10.92 4.99 -0.64
C ILE A 59 -11.92 4.99 0.49
N ALA A 60 -11.81 4.04 1.42
CA ALA A 60 -12.62 4.06 2.63
C ALA A 60 -12.39 5.38 3.37
N SER A 61 -13.45 5.97 3.93
CA SER A 61 -13.37 7.22 4.68
C SER A 61 -12.77 7.02 6.08
N GLU A 62 -12.78 5.78 6.58
CA GLU A 62 -12.19 5.41 7.86
C GLU A 62 -11.46 4.07 7.75
N GLY A 63 -10.29 4.00 8.37
CA GLY A 63 -9.52 2.76 8.38
C GLY A 63 -8.36 2.75 9.35
N LEU A 64 -7.96 1.52 9.67
CA LEU A 64 -6.81 1.19 10.48
C LEU A 64 -5.76 0.48 9.63
N ILE A 65 -4.51 0.94 9.72
CA ILE A 65 -3.37 0.47 8.93
C ILE A 65 -2.26 -0.03 9.86
N PRO A 66 -2.28 -1.30 10.27
CA PRO A 66 -1.07 -1.96 10.75
C PRO A 66 -0.09 -2.18 9.59
N ALA A 67 1.20 -1.97 9.85
CA ALA A 67 2.27 -2.28 8.92
C ALA A 67 3.54 -2.75 9.64
N LEU A 68 4.25 -3.67 9.00
CA LEU A 68 5.52 -4.23 9.45
C LEU A 68 6.51 -4.25 8.28
N SER A 69 7.76 -3.89 8.52
CA SER A 69 8.85 -4.03 7.56
C SER A 69 10.07 -4.62 8.25
N LEU A 70 10.49 -5.80 7.80
CA LEU A 70 11.71 -6.46 8.26
C LEU A 70 12.76 -6.37 7.18
N ARG A 71 13.95 -5.88 7.54
CA ARG A 71 15.12 -5.88 6.66
C ARG A 71 16.28 -6.63 7.31
N TYR A 72 17.17 -7.16 6.48
CA TYR A 72 18.39 -7.83 6.89
C TYR A 72 19.61 -7.21 6.20
N GLY A 73 20.57 -6.72 6.99
CA GLY A 73 21.77 -6.03 6.52
C GLY A 73 23.06 -6.85 6.54
N GLY A 74 22.99 -8.15 6.84
CA GLY A 74 24.17 -9.00 7.04
C GLY A 74 24.71 -9.68 5.79
N ILE A 75 24.28 -9.25 4.58
CA ILE A 75 24.79 -9.84 3.34
C ILE A 75 26.14 -9.20 2.99
N ASP A 76 27.18 -10.04 2.95
CA ASP A 76 28.49 -9.65 2.43
C ASP A 76 28.49 -9.67 0.90
N ALA A 77 28.57 -8.49 0.29
CA ALA A 77 28.63 -8.31 -1.16
C ALA A 77 30.06 -8.22 -1.71
N SER A 78 31.10 -8.31 -0.86
CA SER A 78 32.50 -8.10 -1.26
C SER A 78 33.01 -9.06 -2.34
N GLY A 79 32.36 -10.22 -2.51
CA GLY A 79 32.63 -11.17 -3.59
C GLY A 79 32.19 -10.72 -4.98
N ILE A 80 31.44 -9.63 -5.11
CA ILE A 80 30.90 -9.11 -6.37
C ILE A 80 31.35 -7.65 -6.52
N SER A 81 32.41 -7.42 -7.30
CA SER A 81 33.12 -6.12 -7.36
C SER A 81 32.30 -4.91 -7.82
N TRP A 82 31.13 -5.14 -8.43
CA TRP A 82 30.25 -4.07 -8.92
C TRP A 82 29.03 -3.84 -8.01
N VAL A 83 28.83 -4.65 -6.96
CA VAL A 83 27.75 -4.50 -5.99
C VAL A 83 28.34 -4.01 -4.67
N ASP A 84 27.94 -2.82 -4.24
CA ASP A 84 28.44 -2.22 -3.00
C ASP A 84 27.67 -2.75 -1.78
N SER A 85 26.35 -2.97 -1.93
CA SER A 85 25.52 -3.51 -0.86
C SER A 85 24.25 -4.15 -1.40
N VAL A 86 23.72 -5.14 -0.67
CA VAL A 86 22.37 -5.67 -0.85
C VAL A 86 21.68 -5.78 0.50
N MET A 87 20.41 -5.36 0.55
CA MET A 87 19.59 -5.36 1.76
C MET A 87 18.22 -5.96 1.43
N PRO A 88 18.03 -7.28 1.59
CA PRO A 88 16.72 -7.89 1.44
C PRO A 88 15.74 -7.40 2.51
N TYR A 89 14.47 -7.32 2.12
CA TYR A 89 13.37 -6.94 2.99
C TYR A 89 12.07 -7.67 2.66
N VAL A 90 11.20 -7.73 3.66
CA VAL A 90 9.79 -8.07 3.52
C VAL A 90 8.96 -7.02 4.25
N GLU A 91 7.94 -6.54 3.58
CA GLU A 91 7.01 -5.54 4.08
C GLU A 91 5.59 -6.07 3.99
N TRP A 92 4.78 -5.80 5.00
CA TRP A 92 3.37 -6.14 5.06
C TRP A 92 2.60 -4.92 5.56
N SER A 93 1.45 -4.66 4.94
CA SER A 93 0.47 -3.70 5.45
C SER A 93 -0.94 -4.15 5.08
N THR A 94 -1.91 -3.82 5.91
CA THR A 94 -3.32 -4.06 5.62
C THR A 94 -4.14 -2.83 5.99
N ILE A 95 -5.03 -2.38 5.12
CA ILE A 95 -6.08 -1.40 5.47
C ILE A 95 -7.29 -2.19 5.95
N LEU A 96 -7.54 -2.15 7.25
CA LEU A 96 -8.74 -2.66 7.88
C LEU A 96 -9.79 -1.53 7.90
N LYS A 97 -10.94 -1.77 7.30
CA LYS A 97 -12.00 -0.78 7.13
C LYS A 97 -13.06 -1.02 8.20
N THR A 98 -13.73 0.04 8.62
CA THR A 98 -14.74 -0.04 9.68
C THR A 98 -16.12 -0.46 9.16
N VAL A 99 -16.37 -0.28 7.87
CA VAL A 99 -17.57 -0.77 7.18
C VAL A 99 -17.50 -2.29 7.03
N GLU A 100 -18.49 -3.00 7.58
CA GLU A 100 -18.51 -4.48 7.66
C GLU A 100 -18.46 -5.16 6.29
N ASP A 101 -19.10 -4.58 5.28
CA ASP A 101 -19.15 -5.13 3.93
C ASP A 101 -17.87 -4.91 3.12
N TYR A 102 -16.90 -4.14 3.64
CA TYR A 102 -15.67 -3.82 2.90
C TYR A 102 -14.56 -4.83 3.21
N ASN A 103 -13.97 -5.41 2.17
CA ASN A 103 -12.86 -6.33 2.35
C ASN A 103 -11.59 -5.57 2.78
N ALA A 104 -10.78 -6.20 3.64
CA ALA A 104 -9.47 -5.66 3.98
C ALA A 104 -8.54 -5.61 2.77
N SER A 105 -7.71 -4.57 2.69
CA SER A 105 -6.78 -4.35 1.58
C SER A 105 -5.36 -4.62 2.03
N THR A 106 -4.79 -5.76 1.65
CA THR A 106 -3.46 -6.20 2.08
C THR A 106 -2.45 -6.04 0.97
N LEU A 107 -1.25 -5.57 1.31
CA LEU A 107 -0.06 -5.57 0.46
C LEU A 107 1.08 -6.29 1.19
N VAL A 108 1.72 -7.21 0.50
CA VAL A 108 3.00 -7.79 0.88
C VAL A 108 4.02 -7.47 -0.19
N THR A 109 5.15 -6.90 0.17
CA THR A 109 6.28 -6.67 -0.73
C THR A 109 7.46 -7.48 -0.25
N ILE A 110 8.04 -8.28 -1.14
CA ILE A 110 9.29 -8.99 -0.88
C ILE A 110 10.30 -8.49 -1.90
N GLY A 111 11.44 -8.02 -1.42
CA GLY A 111 12.41 -7.40 -2.31
C GLY A 111 13.78 -7.25 -1.71
N ALA A 112 14.61 -6.51 -2.44
CA ALA A 112 15.92 -6.10 -1.98
C ALA A 112 16.26 -4.74 -2.56
N SER A 113 16.93 -3.92 -1.74
CA SER A 113 17.60 -2.71 -2.20
C SER A 113 19.07 -3.01 -2.46
N TRP A 114 19.58 -2.43 -3.52
CA TRP A 114 20.94 -2.63 -4.01
C TRP A 114 21.60 -1.28 -4.17
N THR A 115 22.86 -1.18 -3.74
CA THR A 115 23.76 -0.10 -4.15
C THR A 115 24.79 -0.73 -5.07
N VAL A 116 24.92 -0.14 -6.25
CA VAL A 116 25.67 -0.70 -7.37
C VAL A 116 26.52 0.40 -7.98
N LEU A 117 27.79 0.11 -8.28
CA LEU A 117 28.73 1.05 -8.87
C LEU A 117 28.80 2.43 -8.17
N GLY A 118 28.61 2.46 -6.85
CA GLY A 118 28.73 3.64 -5.97
C GLY A 118 27.63 4.70 -6.11
N ALA A 119 26.75 4.62 -7.11
CA ALA A 119 25.80 5.68 -7.44
C ALA A 119 24.44 5.19 -7.96
N LEU A 120 24.33 3.90 -8.31
CA LEU A 120 23.09 3.30 -8.78
C LEU A 120 22.38 2.60 -7.62
N TYR A 121 21.18 3.06 -7.32
CA TYR A 121 20.27 2.47 -6.34
C TYR A 121 19.22 1.68 -7.11
N VAL A 122 19.17 0.38 -6.89
CA VAL A 122 18.19 -0.51 -7.54
C VAL A 122 17.28 -1.08 -6.46
N TYR A 123 15.99 -1.14 -6.75
CA TYR A 123 15.02 -1.89 -5.96
C TYR A 123 14.41 -2.97 -6.84
N THR A 124 14.38 -4.19 -6.32
CA THR A 124 13.79 -5.35 -7.00
C THR A 124 12.70 -5.91 -6.11
N ASP A 125 11.44 -5.83 -6.56
CA ASP A 125 10.28 -6.14 -5.74
C ASP A 125 9.34 -7.15 -6.41
N VAL A 126 8.78 -8.02 -5.58
CA VAL A 126 7.55 -8.75 -5.84
C VAL A 126 6.49 -8.20 -4.89
N GLY A 127 5.48 -7.52 -5.43
CA GLY A 127 4.29 -7.09 -4.71
C GLY A 127 3.16 -8.11 -4.85
N LEU A 128 2.56 -8.52 -3.75
CA LEU A 128 1.39 -9.37 -3.65
C LEU A 128 0.28 -8.61 -2.95
N SER A 129 -0.91 -8.53 -3.55
CA SER A 129 -2.01 -7.79 -2.93
C SER A 129 -3.39 -8.29 -3.31
N ASN A 130 -4.33 -8.21 -2.38
CA ASN A 130 -5.76 -8.40 -2.63
C ASN A 130 -6.54 -7.07 -2.62
N GLY A 131 -5.86 -5.92 -2.80
CA GLY A 131 -6.43 -4.63 -2.43
C GLY A 131 -5.49 -3.45 -2.62
N ASN A 132 -4.79 -3.27 -3.76
CA ASN A 132 -3.80 -2.17 -3.86
C ASN A 132 -3.58 -1.66 -5.28
N PHE A 133 -3.76 -0.34 -5.45
CA PHE A 133 -3.59 0.34 -6.73
C PHE A 133 -2.22 0.16 -7.38
N PHE A 134 -1.16 -0.02 -6.58
CA PHE A 134 0.18 -0.27 -7.10
C PHE A 134 0.32 -1.67 -7.70
N VAL A 135 -0.25 -2.71 -7.10
CA VAL A 135 -0.12 -4.08 -7.65
C VAL A 135 -1.09 -4.27 -8.82
N GLY A 136 -2.22 -3.57 -8.78
CA GLY A 136 -3.31 -3.71 -9.72
C GLY A 136 -4.26 -4.83 -9.30
N ASN A 137 -5.41 -4.87 -9.94
CA ASN A 137 -6.55 -5.63 -9.47
C ASN A 137 -7.13 -6.43 -10.64
N LYS A 138 -7.18 -7.75 -10.49
CA LYS A 138 -8.00 -8.64 -11.32
C LYS A 138 -9.25 -9.00 -10.55
N THR A 139 -10.35 -9.16 -11.27
CA THR A 139 -11.59 -9.70 -10.72
C THR A 139 -11.38 -11.16 -10.26
N GLY A 140 -12.30 -11.68 -9.44
CA GLY A 140 -12.26 -13.07 -8.96
C GLY A 140 -12.29 -14.14 -10.06
N ASP A 141 -12.67 -13.80 -11.29
CA ASP A 141 -12.69 -14.65 -12.48
C ASP A 141 -11.44 -14.49 -13.38
N GLY A 142 -10.48 -13.64 -12.99
CA GLY A 142 -9.19 -13.48 -13.67
C GLY A 142 -9.23 -12.52 -14.87
N GLU A 143 -10.36 -11.84 -15.12
CA GLU A 143 -10.45 -10.75 -16.09
C GLU A 143 -9.81 -9.46 -15.55
N GLY A 144 -9.46 -8.55 -16.47
CA GLY A 144 -8.98 -7.23 -16.09
C GLY A 144 -10.15 -6.41 -15.56
N GLU A 145 -9.98 -5.83 -14.37
CA GLU A 145 -11.06 -5.05 -13.75
C GLU A 145 -11.47 -3.84 -14.59
N GLY A 146 -12.78 -3.68 -14.76
CA GLY A 146 -13.37 -2.47 -15.27
C GLY A 146 -13.58 -1.49 -14.13
N TYR A 147 -12.87 -0.36 -14.14
CA TYR A 147 -13.10 0.79 -13.25
C TYR A 147 -14.43 1.53 -13.53
N GLY A 148 -15.49 0.77 -13.83
CA GLY A 148 -16.84 1.26 -14.10
C GLY A 148 -17.82 1.09 -12.93
N ASN A 149 -17.50 0.22 -11.96
CA ASN A 149 -18.32 0.01 -10.76
C ASN A 149 -17.43 -0.12 -9.52
N ILE A 150 -17.68 0.71 -8.51
CA ILE A 150 -16.92 0.74 -7.24
C ILE A 150 -17.30 -0.42 -6.30
N TYR A 151 -18.39 -1.13 -6.59
CA TYR A 151 -18.90 -2.25 -5.79
C TYR A 151 -18.69 -3.62 -6.46
N ASP A 152 -18.33 -3.65 -7.75
CA ASP A 152 -18.31 -4.89 -8.55
C ASP A 152 -17.00 -4.98 -9.33
N GLY A 153 -15.99 -5.58 -8.69
CA GLY A 153 -14.72 -5.89 -9.33
C GLY A 153 -13.72 -4.74 -9.33
N ALA A 154 -13.53 -4.07 -8.19
CA ALA A 154 -12.38 -3.20 -7.93
C ALA A 154 -11.63 -3.66 -6.67
N GLY A 155 -10.46 -4.30 -6.81
CA GLY A 155 -9.61 -4.77 -5.70
C GLY A 155 -8.83 -3.65 -4.99
N ASP A 156 -9.46 -2.64 -4.41
CA ASP A 156 -8.80 -1.34 -4.10
C ASP A 156 -8.69 -0.99 -2.60
N PHE A 157 -8.33 0.26 -2.28
CA PHE A 157 -8.32 0.81 -0.91
C PHE A 157 -9.71 1.23 -0.40
N GLY A 158 -10.71 1.28 -1.28
CA GLY A 158 -12.11 1.61 -1.05
C GLY A 158 -12.90 0.42 -0.54
N ALA A 159 -14.02 0.11 -1.17
CA ALA A 159 -14.83 -1.05 -0.77
C ALA A 159 -14.06 -2.37 -0.89
N ASN A 160 -13.10 -2.46 -1.81
CA ASN A 160 -12.42 -3.68 -2.19
C ASN A 160 -13.42 -4.80 -2.51
N GLY A 161 -14.03 -4.74 -3.70
CA GLY A 161 -15.17 -5.59 -4.08
C GLY A 161 -14.86 -7.09 -4.20
N ASN A 162 -13.59 -7.51 -4.07
CA ASN A 162 -13.19 -8.92 -4.07
C ASN A 162 -11.92 -9.15 -3.25
N ASN A 163 -11.54 -10.42 -3.06
CA ASN A 163 -10.33 -10.84 -2.34
C ASN A 163 -9.30 -11.54 -3.24
N ALA A 164 -9.35 -11.30 -4.56
CA ALA A 164 -8.43 -11.92 -5.50
C ALA A 164 -7.01 -11.38 -5.30
N TRP A 165 -6.04 -12.28 -5.17
CA TRP A 165 -4.64 -11.90 -5.02
C TRP A 165 -3.97 -11.67 -6.37
N ASN A 166 -3.30 -10.54 -6.47
CA ASN A 166 -2.57 -10.06 -7.64
C ASN A 166 -1.08 -10.01 -7.34
N LEU A 167 -0.27 -10.09 -8.40
CA LEU A 167 1.18 -10.07 -8.31
C LEU A 167 1.73 -9.03 -9.29
N ARG A 168 2.65 -8.18 -8.81
CA ARG A 168 3.42 -7.25 -9.64
C ARG A 168 4.91 -7.43 -9.39
N LEU A 169 5.67 -7.56 -10.47
CA LEU A 169 7.13 -7.43 -10.43
C LEU A 169 7.49 -5.97 -10.71
N ASN A 170 8.34 -5.39 -9.87
CA ASN A 170 8.77 -4.01 -10.00
C ASN A 170 10.29 -3.90 -9.90
N PHE A 171 10.87 -3.12 -10.80
CA PHE A 171 12.29 -2.78 -10.81
C PHE A 171 12.40 -1.25 -10.84
N ASN A 172 12.89 -0.66 -9.77
CA ASN A 172 13.12 0.77 -9.69
C ASN A 172 14.62 1.08 -9.76
N PHE A 173 14.99 2.09 -10.54
CA PHE A 173 16.37 2.51 -10.72
C PHE A 173 16.49 4.00 -10.37
N GLY A 174 17.35 4.32 -9.42
CA GLY A 174 17.73 5.68 -9.08
C GLY A 174 19.22 5.89 -9.30
N TYR A 175 19.60 6.99 -9.92
CA TYR A 175 21.00 7.38 -10.10
C TYR A 175 21.23 8.73 -9.43
N TYR A 176 22.21 8.80 -8.54
CA TYR A 176 22.60 10.03 -7.85
C TYR A 176 24.01 10.44 -8.27
N PHE A 177 24.17 11.70 -8.68
CA PHE A 177 25.42 12.30 -9.17
C PHE A 177 26.00 13.31 -8.17
#